data_AF-A0A3A5W9M8-F1
#
_entry.id   AF-A0A3A5W9M8-F1
#
_cell.length_a   1.000
_cell.length_b   1.000
_cell.length_c   1.000
_cell.angle_alpha   90.00
_cell.angle_beta   90.00
_cell.angle_gamma   90.00
#
_symmetry.space_group_name_H-M   'P 1'
#
loop_
_entity.id
_entity.type
_entity.pdbx_description
1 polymer ?
#
loop_
_entity_poly.entity_id
_entity_poly.type
_entity_poly.pdbx_seq_one_letter_code
_entity_poly.pdbx_strand_id
1 'polypeptide(L)'
;MAFDDFQKHCKECKKGKPCGKFHIYVMTVDPRLKVGKKSKKVRFRKINPDTHQNGKALYVGKCECSPRCRQSKHRNYNSKKPTKWSCYCGKYESNNLYHPYRDKPTRIHDFLKGEYGYLQPKLFRKLNPFKTSEDANNAEEELAIQLRKDGFAVWAGHHDDKIVERFDLENNITE
;
A
#
# COMPACT_ATOMS: atom_id res chain seq x y z
N MET A 1 -4.64 22.91 -10.02
CA MET A 1 -3.63 21.86 -9.72
C MET A 1 -4.30 20.74 -8.91
N ALA A 2 -4.35 19.51 -9.44
CA ALA A 2 -5.27 18.44 -8.98
C ALA A 2 -4.99 17.80 -7.59
N PHE A 3 -4.16 18.43 -6.74
CA PHE A 3 -3.74 17.89 -5.45
C PHE A 3 -3.71 18.90 -4.28
N ASP A 4 -4.47 19.99 -4.36
CA ASP A 4 -4.71 20.85 -3.18
C ASP A 4 -5.73 20.27 -2.19
N ASP A 5 -6.41 19.19 -2.54
CA ASP A 5 -7.44 18.60 -1.69
C ASP A 5 -6.80 17.66 -0.65
N PHE A 6 -6.22 18.28 0.37
CA PHE A 6 -5.56 17.62 1.51
C PHE A 6 -6.54 16.69 2.27
N GLN A 7 -7.85 16.91 2.15
CA GLN A 7 -8.89 16.07 2.75
C GLN A 7 -9.10 14.73 2.02
N LYS A 8 -8.45 14.50 0.87
CA LYS A 8 -8.57 13.25 0.12
C LYS A 8 -8.09 12.01 0.86
N HIS A 9 -7.33 12.15 1.96
CA HIS A 9 -6.81 10.99 2.68
C HIS A 9 -7.39 10.76 4.08
N CYS A 10 -7.90 11.80 4.74
CA CYS A 10 -8.38 11.75 6.12
C CYS A 10 -9.23 12.99 6.42
N LYS A 11 -10.19 12.87 7.35
CA LYS A 11 -11.11 13.95 7.74
C LYS A 11 -10.49 15.03 8.64
N GLU A 12 -9.38 14.72 9.32
CA GLU A 12 -8.76 15.60 10.33
C GLU A 12 -7.56 16.39 9.81
N CYS A 13 -6.99 15.94 8.70
CA CYS A 13 -5.76 16.44 8.14
C CYS A 13 -6.03 17.79 7.46
N LYS A 14 -5.21 18.82 7.74
CA LYS A 14 -5.26 20.13 7.06
C LYS A 14 -3.91 20.52 6.44
N LYS A 15 -3.89 21.34 5.40
CA LYS A 15 -2.66 21.77 4.71
C LYS A 15 -1.64 22.33 5.72
N GLY A 16 -0.44 21.75 5.75
CA GLY A 16 0.63 22.09 6.70
C GLY A 16 0.39 21.65 8.16
N LYS A 17 -0.73 21.01 8.47
CA LYS A 17 -1.11 20.54 9.81
C LYS A 17 -1.55 19.07 9.74
N PRO A 18 -0.61 18.11 9.78
CA PRO A 18 -0.94 16.68 9.79
C PRO A 18 -1.57 16.31 11.14
N CYS A 19 -2.55 15.40 11.16
CA CYS A 19 -3.26 15.02 12.38
C CYS A 19 -2.44 14.16 13.36
N GLY A 20 -1.21 13.77 13.00
CA GLY A 20 -0.33 12.94 13.84
C GLY A 20 -0.78 11.49 14.01
N LYS A 21 -1.85 11.07 13.34
CA LYS A 21 -2.44 9.73 13.41
C LYS A 21 -1.98 8.81 12.29
N PHE A 22 -2.24 7.52 12.45
CA PHE A 22 -1.99 6.51 11.43
C PHE A 22 -3.04 6.59 10.31
N HIS A 23 -2.62 6.19 9.12
CA HIS A 23 -3.45 6.14 7.93
C HIS A 23 -3.21 4.84 7.20
N ILE A 24 -4.28 4.27 6.65
CA ILE A 24 -4.17 3.27 5.60
C ILE A 24 -4.32 3.94 4.23
N TYR A 25 -3.83 3.29 3.19
CA TYR A 25 -3.90 3.76 1.82
C TYR A 25 -3.98 2.62 0.84
N VAL A 26 -4.55 2.92 -0.32
CA VAL A 26 -4.64 2.00 -1.46
C VAL A 26 -3.97 2.65 -2.67
N MET A 27 -3.10 1.91 -3.37
CA MET A 27 -2.42 2.34 -4.58
C MET A 27 -2.69 1.37 -5.74
N THR A 28 -2.73 1.88 -6.96
CA THR A 28 -2.72 1.02 -8.15
C THR A 28 -1.38 0.32 -8.30
N VAL A 29 -1.42 -0.93 -8.73
CA VAL A 29 -0.25 -1.80 -8.91
C VAL A 29 -0.18 -2.24 -10.37
N ASP A 30 1.04 -2.33 -10.88
CA ASP A 30 1.33 -2.86 -12.19
C ASP A 30 0.88 -4.34 -12.31
N PRO A 31 -0.01 -4.68 -13.26
CA PRO A 31 -0.53 -6.04 -13.50
C PRO A 31 0.54 -7.08 -13.79
N ARG A 32 1.77 -6.69 -14.17
CA ARG A 32 2.90 -7.62 -14.29
C ARG A 32 3.19 -8.38 -13.00
N LEU A 33 2.68 -7.91 -11.85
CA LEU A 33 2.72 -8.65 -10.58
C LEU A 33 1.95 -9.98 -10.64
N LYS A 34 0.90 -10.06 -11.47
CA LYS A 34 0.06 -11.26 -11.64
C LYS A 34 0.78 -12.39 -12.37
N VAL A 35 1.84 -12.14 -13.15
CA VAL A 35 2.42 -13.13 -14.06
C VAL A 35 3.90 -13.44 -13.80
N GLY A 36 4.31 -14.69 -14.02
CA GLY A 36 5.71 -15.15 -13.95
C GLY A 36 6.08 -15.94 -12.69
N LYS A 37 7.30 -16.48 -12.70
CA LYS A 37 7.75 -17.53 -11.75
C LYS A 37 8.48 -17.03 -10.50
N LYS A 38 8.76 -15.73 -10.36
CA LYS A 38 9.43 -15.18 -9.16
C LYS A 38 8.56 -15.42 -7.91
N SER A 39 9.16 -15.87 -6.81
CA SER A 39 8.47 -16.24 -5.56
C SER A 39 7.43 -15.22 -5.09
N LYS A 40 7.77 -13.92 -5.07
CA LYS A 40 6.82 -12.86 -4.70
C LYS A 40 5.56 -12.83 -5.57
N LYS A 41 5.68 -13.09 -6.87
CA LYS A 41 4.56 -13.12 -7.81
C LYS A 41 3.74 -14.40 -7.68
N VAL A 42 4.41 -15.52 -7.41
CA VAL A 42 3.76 -16.81 -7.10
C VAL A 42 2.90 -16.65 -5.84
N ARG A 43 3.49 -16.12 -4.76
CA ARG A 43 2.78 -15.78 -3.52
C ARG A 43 1.59 -14.87 -3.78
N PHE A 44 1.75 -13.81 -4.57
CA PHE A 44 0.66 -12.90 -4.91
C PHE A 44 -0.50 -13.57 -5.63
N ARG A 45 -0.23 -14.55 -6.51
CA ARG A 45 -1.30 -15.32 -7.18
C ARG A 45 -1.99 -16.29 -6.23
N LYS A 46 -1.23 -17.00 -5.37
CA LYS A 46 -1.79 -17.93 -4.38
C LYS A 46 -2.86 -17.26 -3.50
N ILE A 47 -2.57 -16.04 -3.02
CA ILE A 47 -3.50 -15.29 -2.16
C ILE A 47 -4.63 -14.58 -2.92
N ASN A 48 -4.57 -14.55 -4.25
CA ASN A 48 -5.56 -13.88 -5.11
C ASN A 48 -6.05 -14.83 -6.22
N PRO A 49 -6.53 -16.05 -5.89
CA PRO A 49 -6.83 -17.10 -6.87
C PRO A 49 -7.98 -16.71 -7.80
N ASP A 50 -9.01 -16.06 -7.27
CA ASP A 50 -10.25 -15.73 -8.00
C ASP A 50 -10.18 -14.40 -8.75
N THR A 51 -9.01 -13.77 -8.78
CA THR A 51 -8.89 -12.43 -9.35
C THR A 51 -8.77 -12.52 -10.85
N HIS A 52 -9.81 -12.08 -11.55
CA HIS A 52 -9.85 -12.10 -13.02
C HIS A 52 -8.58 -11.48 -13.60
N GLN A 53 -8.08 -12.03 -14.73
CA GLN A 53 -6.94 -11.46 -15.47
C GLN A 53 -7.11 -9.95 -15.70
N ASN A 54 -8.36 -9.48 -15.90
CA ASN A 54 -8.75 -8.09 -16.10
C ASN A 54 -8.98 -7.25 -14.82
N GLY A 55 -8.98 -7.86 -13.62
CA GLY A 55 -9.19 -7.16 -12.35
C GLY A 55 -8.06 -6.16 -12.06
N LYS A 56 -8.35 -5.00 -11.49
CA LYS A 56 -7.28 -4.04 -11.13
C LYS A 56 -6.45 -4.62 -9.98
N ALA A 57 -5.13 -4.52 -10.09
CA ALA A 57 -4.23 -4.88 -8.99
C ALA A 57 -4.04 -3.67 -8.07
N LEU A 58 -4.16 -3.91 -6.77
CA LEU A 58 -4.10 -2.91 -5.72
C LEU A 58 -3.07 -3.30 -4.66
N TYR A 59 -2.49 -2.28 -4.05
CA TYR A 59 -1.61 -2.41 -2.90
C TYR A 59 -2.25 -1.66 -1.74
N VAL A 60 -2.50 -2.37 -0.64
CA VAL A 60 -2.98 -1.80 0.62
C VAL A 60 -1.79 -1.69 1.56
N GLY A 61 -1.66 -0.54 2.21
CA GLY A 61 -0.54 -0.23 3.08
C GLY A 61 -0.95 0.70 4.20
N LYS A 62 -0.23 0.71 5.33
CA LYS A 62 -0.33 1.78 6.34
C LYS A 62 0.86 2.74 6.38
N CYS A 63 0.66 3.91 7.00
CA CYS A 63 1.69 4.90 7.27
C CYS A 63 1.35 5.83 8.44
N GLU A 64 2.41 6.35 9.09
CA GLU A 64 2.36 7.41 10.12
C GLU A 64 2.38 8.83 9.55
N CYS A 65 2.63 8.95 8.25
CA CYS A 65 2.59 10.23 7.53
C CYS A 65 1.39 10.22 6.58
N SER A 66 1.14 11.31 5.86
CA SER A 66 0.07 11.27 4.85
C SER A 66 0.35 10.20 3.79
N PRO A 67 -0.69 9.53 3.25
CA PRO A 67 -0.57 8.60 2.14
C PRO A 67 0.19 9.15 0.93
N ARG A 68 0.10 10.47 0.67
CA ARG A 68 0.82 11.12 -0.44
C ARG A 68 2.34 11.16 -0.21
N CYS A 69 2.78 11.39 1.03
CA CYS A 69 4.19 11.26 1.39
C CYS A 69 4.68 9.82 1.18
N ARG A 70 3.89 8.82 1.63
CA ARG A 70 4.25 7.41 1.47
C ARG A 70 4.27 6.98 0.00
N GLN A 71 3.32 7.46 -0.80
CA GLN A 71 3.33 7.30 -2.25
C GLN A 71 4.64 7.82 -2.86
N SER A 72 5.08 9.04 -2.52
CA SER A 72 6.35 9.57 -3.02
C SER A 72 7.55 8.69 -2.65
N LYS A 73 7.60 8.19 -1.41
CA LYS A 73 8.65 7.24 -0.97
C LYS A 73 8.68 5.98 -1.83
N HIS A 74 7.51 5.38 -2.12
CA HIS A 74 7.44 4.18 -2.97
C HIS A 74 7.84 4.46 -4.42
N ARG A 75 7.26 5.50 -5.04
CA ARG A 75 7.45 5.77 -6.47
C ARG A 75 8.88 6.18 -6.80
N ASN A 76 9.50 6.97 -5.93
CA ASN A 76 10.82 7.53 -6.18
C ASN A 76 11.96 6.57 -5.81
N TYR A 77 11.69 5.52 -5.05
CA TYR A 77 12.74 4.62 -4.58
C TYR A 77 13.37 3.80 -5.71
N ASN A 78 14.69 3.66 -5.62
CA ASN A 78 15.53 2.91 -6.51
C ASN A 78 16.67 2.34 -5.68
N SER A 79 16.85 1.03 -5.71
CA SER A 79 17.89 0.36 -4.94
C SER A 79 19.31 0.62 -5.46
N LYS A 80 19.46 1.06 -6.71
CA LYS A 80 20.76 1.22 -7.38
C LYS A 80 21.35 2.63 -7.27
N LYS A 81 20.60 3.61 -6.77
CA LYS A 81 21.06 5.00 -6.71
C LYS A 81 20.45 5.76 -5.54
N PRO A 82 21.10 6.83 -5.07
CA PRO A 82 20.51 7.73 -4.08
C PRO A 82 19.14 8.21 -4.55
N THR A 83 18.17 8.21 -3.65
CA THR A 83 16.80 8.60 -3.96
C THR A 83 16.32 9.73 -3.05
N LYS A 84 15.44 10.56 -3.60
CA LYS A 84 14.80 11.66 -2.89
C LYS A 84 13.29 11.45 -2.88
N TRP A 85 12.63 11.88 -1.82
CA TRP A 85 11.19 11.82 -1.71
C TRP A 85 10.63 13.13 -1.17
N SER A 86 9.40 13.44 -1.55
CA SER A 86 8.76 14.71 -1.22
C SER A 86 7.77 14.54 -0.08
N CYS A 87 7.86 15.42 0.91
CA CYS A 87 6.89 15.51 1.98
C CYS A 87 5.80 16.52 1.58
N TYR A 88 4.55 16.11 1.67
CA TYR A 88 3.38 16.95 1.39
C TYR A 88 2.60 17.31 2.66
N CYS A 89 2.89 16.68 3.79
CA CYS A 89 2.12 16.84 5.02
C CYS A 89 2.76 17.79 6.03
N GLY A 90 3.92 18.37 5.75
CA GLY A 90 4.62 19.29 6.65
C GLY A 90 5.34 18.64 7.83
N LYS A 91 5.33 17.29 7.96
CA LYS A 91 6.06 16.58 9.02
C LYS A 91 7.59 16.63 8.84
N TYR A 92 8.04 16.88 7.61
CA TYR A 92 9.44 16.91 7.19
C TYR A 92 9.59 18.02 6.15
N GLU A 93 10.84 18.35 5.80
CA GLU A 93 11.15 19.26 4.68
C GLU A 93 10.49 18.80 3.38
N SER A 94 10.28 19.72 2.44
CA SER A 94 9.58 19.43 1.19
C SER A 94 10.30 18.39 0.32
N ASN A 95 11.63 18.32 0.40
CA ASN A 95 12.48 17.40 -0.35
C ASN A 95 13.49 16.74 0.59
N ASN A 96 13.47 15.42 0.68
CA ASN A 96 14.28 14.66 1.63
C ASN A 96 15.13 13.64 0.89
N LEU A 97 16.38 13.47 1.33
CA LEU A 97 17.15 12.28 1.00
C LEU A 97 16.50 11.05 1.67
N TYR A 98 16.51 9.94 0.96
CA TYR A 98 16.01 8.68 1.48
C TYR A 98 16.89 8.16 2.61
N HIS A 99 16.26 7.77 3.72
CA HIS A 99 16.93 7.11 4.83
C HIS A 99 16.40 5.68 5.05
N PRO A 100 17.23 4.61 5.00
CA PRO A 100 16.76 3.22 5.04
C PRO A 100 15.89 2.87 6.25
N TYR A 101 16.23 3.37 7.43
CA TYR A 101 15.51 3.03 8.67
C TYR A 101 14.08 3.61 8.73
N ARG A 102 13.84 4.72 8.04
CA ARG A 102 12.58 5.49 8.14
C ARG A 102 11.74 5.43 6.87
N ASP A 103 12.40 5.37 5.73
CA ASP A 103 11.78 5.65 4.43
C ASP A 103 11.61 4.42 3.56
N LYS A 104 12.13 3.26 3.98
CA LYS A 104 12.13 2.01 3.20
C LYS A 104 10.75 1.66 2.68
N PRO A 105 10.60 1.53 1.34
CA PRO A 105 9.35 1.08 0.77
C PRO A 105 9.20 -0.43 0.93
N THR A 106 8.00 -0.93 0.66
CA THR A 106 7.76 -2.37 0.62
C THR A 106 8.36 -2.98 -0.65
N ARG A 107 8.45 -4.31 -0.69
CA ARG A 107 9.05 -5.06 -1.83
C ARG A 107 8.28 -4.91 -3.15
N ILE A 108 7.11 -4.26 -3.12
CA ILE A 108 6.25 -4.02 -4.30
C ILE A 108 6.58 -2.71 -5.02
N HIS A 109 7.51 -1.88 -4.53
CA HIS A 109 7.82 -0.57 -5.12
C HIS A 109 8.16 -0.60 -6.62
N ASP A 110 8.72 -1.71 -7.12
CA ASP A 110 8.97 -1.89 -8.56
C ASP A 110 7.68 -1.85 -9.42
N PHE A 111 6.55 -2.20 -8.83
CA PHE A 111 5.22 -2.24 -9.47
C PHE A 111 4.38 -0.99 -9.15
N LEU A 112 4.96 0.00 -8.47
CA LEU A 112 4.32 1.27 -8.12
C LEU A 112 4.96 2.43 -8.91
N LYS A 113 5.30 2.21 -10.19
CA LYS A 113 6.03 3.18 -11.04
C LYS A 113 5.29 3.42 -12.36
N GLY A 114 5.68 4.48 -13.07
CA GLY A 114 5.09 4.85 -14.36
C GLY A 114 3.61 5.20 -14.23
N GLU A 115 2.77 4.47 -14.96
CA GLU A 115 1.30 4.56 -14.96
C GLU A 115 0.65 3.99 -13.70
N TYR A 116 1.45 3.39 -12.80
CA TYR A 116 0.99 2.81 -11.54
C TYR A 116 1.53 3.57 -10.33
N GLY A 117 1.10 3.12 -9.14
CA GLY A 117 1.42 3.77 -7.88
C GLY A 117 0.60 5.02 -7.64
N TYR A 118 -0.63 5.10 -8.17
CA TYR A 118 -1.56 6.19 -7.90
C TYR A 118 -2.49 5.83 -6.75
N LEU A 119 -2.61 6.73 -5.77
CA LEU A 119 -3.54 6.58 -4.66
C LEU A 119 -4.98 6.46 -5.16
N GLN A 120 -5.77 5.63 -4.47
CA GLN A 120 -7.21 5.47 -4.67
C GLN A 120 -7.99 5.99 -3.44
N PRO A 121 -8.06 7.32 -3.20
CA PRO A 121 -8.75 7.93 -2.06
C PRO A 121 -10.12 7.37 -1.72
N LYS A 122 -10.92 7.07 -2.75
CA LYS A 122 -12.30 6.57 -2.58
C LYS A 122 -12.35 5.27 -1.77
N LEU A 123 -11.31 4.44 -1.83
CA LEU A 123 -11.26 3.13 -1.18
C LEU A 123 -10.85 3.20 0.30
N PHE A 124 -10.27 4.30 0.79
CA PHE A 124 -9.72 4.34 2.15
C PHE A 124 -10.03 5.62 2.94
N ARG A 125 -10.37 6.74 2.28
CA ARG A 125 -10.48 8.06 2.94
C ARG A 125 -11.45 8.08 4.12
N LYS A 126 -12.53 7.28 4.06
CA LYS A 126 -13.58 7.23 5.08
C LYS A 126 -13.13 6.50 6.34
N LEU A 127 -12.18 5.58 6.22
CA LEU A 127 -11.66 4.77 7.31
C LEU A 127 -10.62 5.55 8.13
N ASN A 128 -9.92 6.48 7.50
CA ASN A 128 -8.89 7.28 8.15
C ASN A 128 -9.46 8.47 8.96
N PRO A 129 -8.74 8.90 10.02
CA PRO A 129 -7.47 8.37 10.53
C PRO A 129 -7.61 7.46 11.76
N PHE A 130 -6.53 6.76 12.14
CA PHE A 130 -6.48 5.82 13.27
C PHE A 130 -5.56 6.31 14.40
N LYS A 131 -6.00 6.17 15.66
CA LYS A 131 -5.21 6.61 16.82
C LYS A 131 -4.01 5.72 17.08
N THR A 132 -4.18 4.40 16.98
CA THR A 132 -3.13 3.42 17.27
C THR A 132 -2.62 2.74 16.00
N SER A 133 -1.41 2.19 16.09
CA SER A 133 -0.83 1.38 15.01
C SER A 133 -1.58 0.06 14.83
N GLU A 134 -2.15 -0.49 15.90
CA GLU A 134 -2.90 -1.74 15.89
C GLU A 134 -4.24 -1.58 15.18
N ASP A 135 -5.01 -0.52 15.49
CA ASP A 135 -6.25 -0.22 14.76
C ASP A 135 -6.01 -0.08 13.26
N ALA A 136 -4.91 0.59 12.89
CA ALA A 136 -4.53 0.76 11.50
C ALA A 136 -4.11 -0.57 10.84
N ASN A 137 -3.45 -1.48 11.55
CA ASN A 137 -3.13 -2.82 11.07
C ASN A 137 -4.41 -3.64 10.83
N ASN A 138 -5.34 -3.61 11.79
CA ASN A 138 -6.59 -4.37 11.68
C ASN A 138 -7.42 -3.86 10.49
N ALA A 139 -7.52 -2.53 10.33
CA ALA A 139 -8.21 -1.94 9.19
C ALA A 139 -7.48 -2.17 7.84
N GLU A 140 -6.14 -2.28 7.84
CA GLU A 140 -5.35 -2.66 6.67
C GLU A 140 -5.69 -4.09 6.23
N GLU A 141 -5.77 -5.02 7.17
CA GLU A 141 -6.15 -6.43 6.96
C GLU A 141 -7.59 -6.55 6.44
N GLU A 142 -8.55 -5.95 7.13
CA GLU A 142 -9.97 -5.99 6.78
C GLU A 142 -10.23 -5.38 5.39
N LEU A 143 -9.61 -4.23 5.09
CA LEU A 143 -9.75 -3.59 3.79
C LEU A 143 -9.18 -4.46 2.67
N ALA A 144 -8.05 -5.13 2.91
CA ALA A 144 -7.47 -6.04 1.94
C ALA A 144 -8.37 -7.25 1.67
N ILE A 145 -8.99 -7.82 2.70
CA ILE A 145 -9.96 -8.92 2.58
C ILE A 145 -11.19 -8.45 1.79
N GLN A 146 -11.76 -7.30 2.12
CA GLN A 146 -12.95 -6.78 1.44
C GLN A 146 -12.67 -6.52 -0.05
N LEU A 147 -11.54 -5.89 -0.37
CA LEU A 147 -11.17 -5.62 -1.77
C LEU A 147 -10.97 -6.91 -2.57
N ARG A 148 -10.49 -8.00 -1.96
CA ARG A 148 -10.42 -9.32 -2.63
C ARG A 148 -11.81 -9.87 -2.91
N LYS A 149 -12.74 -9.78 -1.96
CA LYS A 149 -14.15 -10.17 -2.15
C LYS A 149 -14.81 -9.36 -3.26
N ASP A 150 -14.45 -8.09 -3.40
CA ASP A 150 -14.91 -7.21 -4.49
C ASP A 150 -14.24 -7.52 -5.86
N GLY A 151 -13.38 -8.54 -5.94
CA GLY A 151 -12.75 -9.02 -7.17
C GLY A 151 -11.41 -8.36 -7.53
N PHE A 152 -10.81 -7.56 -6.64
CA PHE A 152 -9.48 -6.98 -6.86
C PHE A 152 -8.35 -7.94 -6.49
N ALA A 153 -7.23 -7.85 -7.21
CA ALA A 153 -5.99 -8.53 -6.83
C ALA A 153 -5.21 -7.65 -5.85
N VAL A 154 -5.11 -8.07 -4.58
CA VAL A 154 -4.60 -7.23 -3.50
C VAL A 154 -3.30 -7.77 -2.93
N TRP A 155 -2.32 -6.87 -2.80
CA TRP A 155 -1.09 -7.08 -2.03
C TRP A 155 -1.22 -6.31 -0.70
N ALA A 156 -1.09 -6.99 0.43
CA ALA A 156 -1.13 -6.37 1.77
C ALA A 156 0.13 -6.64 2.61
N GLY A 157 1.20 -7.16 1.98
CA GLY A 157 2.48 -7.34 2.66
C GLY A 157 2.37 -8.42 3.74
N HIS A 158 2.63 -8.07 5.00
CA HIS A 158 2.69 -9.03 6.12
C HIS A 158 1.33 -9.69 6.43
N HIS A 159 0.20 -9.04 6.15
CA HIS A 159 -1.13 -9.66 6.32
C HIS A 159 -1.36 -10.83 5.36
N ASP A 160 -0.64 -10.88 4.24
CA ASP A 160 -0.76 -11.98 3.29
C ASP A 160 -0.02 -13.25 3.78
N ASP A 161 0.96 -13.13 4.69
CA ASP A 161 1.72 -14.28 5.18
C ASP A 161 0.82 -15.24 5.97
N LYS A 162 -0.09 -14.70 6.80
CA LYS A 162 -1.12 -15.49 7.50
C LYS A 162 -2.02 -16.28 6.55
N ILE A 163 -2.37 -15.68 5.41
CA ILE A 163 -3.23 -16.31 4.40
C ILE A 163 -2.47 -17.46 3.72
N VAL A 164 -1.20 -17.25 3.37
CA VAL A 164 -0.35 -18.28 2.75
C VAL A 164 -0.13 -19.45 3.71
N GLU A 165 0.19 -19.17 4.98
CA GLU A 165 0.36 -20.20 6.01
C GLU A 165 -0.90 -21.05 6.18
N ARG A 166 -2.07 -20.40 6.23
CA ARG A 166 -3.35 -21.11 6.29
C ARG A 166 -3.59 -22.01 5.07
N PHE A 167 -3.35 -21.50 3.85
CA PHE A 167 -3.50 -22.30 2.64
C PHE A 167 -2.51 -23.48 2.61
N ASP A 168 -1.24 -23.26 2.95
CA ASP A 168 -0.24 -24.33 2.94
C ASP A 168 -0.56 -25.41 4.01
N LEU A 169 -1.12 -25.04 5.17
CA LEU A 169 -1.66 -25.99 6.17
C LEU A 169 -2.85 -26.79 5.64
N GLU A 170 -3.82 -26.13 5.00
CA GLU A 170 -5.02 -26.79 4.45
C GLU A 170 -4.65 -27.79 3.33
N ASN A 171 -3.65 -27.49 2.49
CA ASN A 171 -3.20 -28.39 1.42
C ASN A 171 -2.36 -29.58 1.94
N ASN A 172 -1.57 -29.39 3.01
CA ASN A 172 -0.79 -30.48 3.63
C ASN A 172 -1.66 -31.50 4.41
N ILE A 173 -2.92 -31.19 4.68
CA ILE A 173 -3.88 -32.13 5.30
C ILE A 173 -4.60 -32.98 4.23
N THR A 174 -4.57 -32.52 2.97
CA THR A 174 -5.24 -33.18 1.84
C THR A 174 -4.33 -34.06 0.97
N GLU A 175 -3.03 -34.13 1.29
CA GLU A 175 -2.04 -35.07 0.74
C GLU A 175 -1.79 -36.24 1.71
#